data_AF-A0A1F6UPJ7-F1
#
_entry.id   AF-A0A1F6UPJ7-F1
#
_cell.length_a   1.000
_cell.length_b   1.000
_cell.length_c   1.000
_cell.angle_alpha   90.00
_cell.angle_beta   90.00
_cell.angle_gamma   90.00
#
_symmetry.space_group_name_H-M   'P 1'
#
loop_
_entity.id
_entity.type
_entity.pdbx_description
1 polymer ?
#
loop_
_entity_poly.entity_id
_entity_poly.type
_entity_poly.pdbx_seq_one_letter_code
_entity_poly.pdbx_strand_id
1 'polypeptide(L)'
;MQLPWYVTAVGAAILWGIHYPLVDNALKRISPVGVLLLTAIPILLVSLVFHRQLAADYLVIKGMDWGTRLIVIALSVTGLLGTVLLYMSIVSRNATLASLIEISYPVFVVLFSYLLFRQVHINPSVVLGGVLVFAGVALIILNNS
;
A
#
# COMPACT_ATOMS: atom_id res chain seq x y z
N MET A 1 -2.12 -26.09 2.03
CA MET A 1 -2.02 -25.88 0.58
C MET A 1 -1.60 -24.44 0.35
N GLN A 2 -0.49 -24.18 -0.34
CA GLN A 2 -0.12 -22.81 -0.71
C GLN A 2 -1.00 -22.39 -1.88
N LEU A 3 -1.75 -21.31 -1.73
CA LEU A 3 -2.51 -20.73 -2.85
C LEU A 3 -1.51 -20.22 -3.91
N PRO A 4 -1.83 -20.33 -5.21
CA PRO A 4 -1.00 -19.71 -6.24
C PRO A 4 -0.90 -18.19 -6.02
N TRP A 5 0.29 -17.61 -6.20
CA TRP A 5 0.57 -16.20 -5.91
C TRP A 5 -0.36 -15.22 -6.63
N TYR A 6 -0.78 -15.55 -7.86
CA TYR A 6 -1.69 -14.72 -8.64
C TYR A 6 -3.11 -14.72 -8.09
N VAL A 7 -3.55 -15.81 -7.45
CA VAL A 7 -4.87 -15.89 -6.80
C VAL A 7 -4.91 -14.94 -5.62
N THR A 8 -3.87 -14.94 -4.78
CA THR A 8 -3.78 -14.01 -3.65
C THR A 8 -3.63 -12.55 -4.11
N ALA A 9 -2.94 -12.29 -5.23
CA ALA A 9 -2.82 -10.95 -5.79
C ALA A 9 -4.17 -10.42 -6.32
N VAL A 10 -4.93 -11.24 -7.04
CA VAL A 10 -6.29 -10.88 -7.50
C VAL A 10 -7.23 -10.69 -6.31
N GLY A 11 -7.17 -11.59 -5.32
CA GLY A 11 -7.94 -11.44 -4.08
C GLY A 11 -7.65 -10.13 -3.36
N ALA A 12 -6.38 -9.73 -3.26
CA ALA A 12 -5.99 -8.44 -2.71
C ALA A 12 -6.57 -7.28 -3.53
N ALA A 13 -6.49 -7.32 -4.86
CA ALA A 13 -7.04 -6.27 -5.72
C ALA A 13 -8.56 -6.10 -5.56
N ILE A 14 -9.31 -7.20 -5.42
CA ILE A 14 -10.76 -7.17 -5.16
C ILE A 14 -11.03 -6.54 -3.80
N LEU A 15 -10.31 -6.95 -2.75
CA LEU A 15 -10.51 -6.41 -1.40
C LEU A 15 -10.19 -4.92 -1.34
N TRP A 16 -9.12 -4.46 -1.99
CA TRP A 16 -8.80 -3.03 -2.11
C TRP A 16 -9.88 -2.27 -2.91
N GLY A 17 -10.39 -2.86 -3.99
CA GLY A 17 -11.49 -2.31 -4.78
C GLY A 17 -12.81 -2.15 -4.01
N ILE A 18 -13.08 -3.00 -3.01
CA ILE A 18 -14.20 -2.85 -2.08
C ILE A 18 -13.86 -1.85 -0.97
N HIS A 19 -12.63 -1.88 -0.47
CA HIS A 19 -12.17 -1.05 0.64
C HIS A 19 -12.25 0.45 0.31
N TYR A 20 -11.81 0.88 -0.87
CA TYR A 20 -11.78 2.29 -1.22
C TYR A 20 -13.16 2.97 -1.24
N PRO A 21 -14.21 2.41 -1.87
CA PRO A 21 -15.57 2.96 -1.74
C PRO A 21 -16.10 3.01 -0.31
N LEU A 22 -15.76 2.02 0.54
CA LEU A 22 -16.13 2.04 1.96
C LEU A 22 -15.42 3.16 2.72
N VAL A 23 -14.14 3.37 2.45
CA VAL A 23 -13.35 4.48 3.00
C VAL A 23 -13.94 5.83 2.57
N ASP A 24 -14.24 6.02 1.29
CA ASP A 24 -14.89 7.23 0.77
C ASP A 24 -16.24 7.48 1.47
N ASN A 25 -17.07 6.44 1.63
CA ASN A 25 -18.33 6.56 2.37
C ASN A 25 -18.11 6.96 3.83
N ALA A 26 -17.11 6.39 4.51
CA ALA A 26 -16.80 6.69 5.90
C ALA A 26 -16.24 8.11 6.07
N LEU A 27 -15.36 8.55 5.17
CA LEU A 27 -14.75 9.89 5.19
C LEU A 27 -15.78 11.01 4.99
N LYS A 28 -16.95 10.72 4.42
CA LYS A 28 -18.09 11.65 4.35
C LYS A 28 -18.81 11.83 5.69
N ARG A 29 -18.56 10.97 6.68
CA ARG A 29 -19.28 10.92 7.96
C ARG A 29 -18.38 11.18 9.16
N ILE A 30 -17.12 10.77 9.08
CA ILE A 30 -16.14 10.87 10.16
C ILE A 30 -14.79 11.35 9.63
N SER A 31 -13.94 11.84 10.53
CA SER A 31 -12.63 12.39 10.16
C SER A 31 -11.67 11.31 9.60
N PRO A 32 -10.65 11.69 8.80
CA PRO A 32 -9.62 10.77 8.33
C PRO A 32 -8.93 9.98 9.45
N VAL A 33 -8.71 10.62 10.60
CA VAL A 33 -8.15 9.96 11.79
C VAL A 33 -9.11 8.90 12.34
N GLY A 34 -10.42 9.19 12.35
CA GLY A 34 -11.44 8.22 12.76
C GLY A 34 -11.45 6.99 11.86
N VAL A 35 -11.40 7.18 10.54
CA VAL A 35 -11.31 6.06 9.57
C VAL A 35 -10.04 5.25 9.77
N LEU A 36 -8.89 5.92 9.96
CA LEU A 36 -7.60 5.28 10.20
C LEU A 36 -7.61 4.39 11.46
N LEU A 37 -8.20 4.88 12.55
CA LEU A 37 -8.30 4.10 13.78
C LEU A 37 -9.26 2.92 13.62
N LEU A 38 -10.37 3.08 12.89
CA LEU A 38 -11.29 1.98 12.59
C LEU A 38 -10.61 0.87 11.78
N THR A 39 -9.77 1.22 10.80
CA THR A 39 -9.01 0.22 10.02
C THR A 39 -7.89 -0.42 10.83
N ALA A 40 -7.38 0.24 11.87
CA ALA A 40 -6.38 -0.32 12.77
C ALA A 40 -6.95 -1.35 13.76
N ILE A 41 -8.23 -1.31 14.13
CA ILE A 41 -8.82 -2.23 15.12
C ILE A 41 -8.61 -3.70 14.75
N PRO A 42 -8.96 -4.18 13.53
CA PRO A 42 -8.72 -5.57 13.15
C PRO A 42 -7.24 -5.95 13.22
N ILE A 43 -6.33 -5.04 12.85
CA ILE A 43 -4.88 -5.26 12.91
C ILE A 43 -4.42 -5.47 14.36
N LEU A 44 -4.94 -4.69 15.30
CA LEU A 44 -4.67 -4.87 16.72
C LEU A 44 -5.22 -6.19 17.24
N LEU A 45 -6.39 -6.64 16.78
CA LEU A 45 -6.95 -7.94 17.17
C LEU A 45 -6.10 -9.12 16.68
N VAL A 46 -5.49 -9.02 15.49
CA VAL A 46 -4.52 -10.00 15.00
C VAL A 46 -3.36 -10.17 15.99
N SER A 47 -2.91 -9.09 16.63
CA SER A 47 -1.82 -9.18 17.61
C SER A 47 -2.13 -10.05 18.82
N LEU A 48 -3.40 -10.15 19.22
CA LEU A 48 -3.83 -10.99 20.34
C LEU A 48 -3.74 -12.48 19.98
N VAL A 49 -4.14 -12.83 18.75
CA VAL A 49 -4.11 -14.20 18.23
C VAL A 49 -2.68 -14.66 17.97
N PHE A 50 -1.84 -13.79 17.42
CA PHE A 50 -0.48 -14.12 16.98
C PHE A 50 0.63 -13.60 17.92
N HIS A 51 0.32 -13.32 19.20
CA HIS A 51 1.25 -12.72 20.16
C HIS A 51 2.60 -13.46 20.28
N ARG A 52 2.60 -14.80 20.20
CA ARG A 52 3.85 -15.59 20.27
C ARG A 52 4.75 -15.35 19.06
N GLN A 53 4.17 -15.30 17.87
CA GLN A 53 4.90 -15.03 16.64
C GLN A 53 5.47 -13.60 16.68
N LEU A 54 4.65 -12.63 17.09
CA LEU A 54 5.09 -11.24 17.25
C LEU A 54 6.22 -11.09 18.28
N ALA A 55 6.19 -11.84 19.37
CA ALA A 55 7.28 -11.85 20.34
C ALA A 55 8.59 -12.42 19.75
N ALA A 56 8.50 -13.46 18.92
CA ALA A 56 9.64 -14.01 18.21
C ALA A 56 10.20 -13.00 17.19
N ASP A 57 9.34 -12.37 16.39
CA ASP A 57 9.73 -11.37 15.40
C ASP A 57 10.37 -10.14 16.08
N TYR A 58 9.87 -9.73 17.25
CA TYR A 58 10.48 -8.67 18.05
C TYR A 58 11.93 -8.99 18.47
N LEU A 59 12.21 -10.23 18.86
CA LEU A 59 13.58 -10.65 19.20
C LEU A 59 14.49 -10.61 17.97
N VAL A 60 13.97 -11.00 16.79
CA VAL A 60 14.70 -10.89 15.52
C VAL A 60 15.03 -9.44 15.22
N ILE A 61 14.05 -8.53 15.28
CA ILE A 61 14.25 -7.08 15.04
C ILE A 61 15.25 -6.49 16.04
N LYS A 62 15.20 -6.91 17.30
CA LYS A 62 16.14 -6.45 18.34
C LYS A 62 17.59 -6.88 18.05
N GLY A 63 17.77 -8.03 17.38
CA GLY A 63 19.08 -8.54 16.99
C GLY A 63 19.66 -7.95 15.70
N MET A 64 18.88 -7.17 14.94
CA MET A 64 19.34 -6.55 13.69
C MET A 64 20.34 -5.41 13.95
N ASP A 65 21.24 -5.19 13.00
CA ASP A 65 22.03 -3.95 12.96
C ASP A 65 21.12 -2.73 12.73
N TRP A 66 21.65 -1.54 13.03
CA TRP A 66 20.88 -0.30 12.94
C TRP A 66 20.36 -0.01 11.53
N GLY A 67 21.14 -0.30 10.48
CA GLY A 67 20.75 -0.05 9.09
C GLY A 67 19.56 -0.92 8.68
N THR A 68 19.63 -2.22 8.93
CA THR A 68 18.53 -3.15 8.64
C THR A 68 17.29 -2.81 9.46
N ARG A 69 17.45 -2.45 10.73
CA ARG A 69 16.34 -2.06 11.60
C ARG A 69 15.62 -0.81 11.09
N LEU A 70 16.36 0.18 10.57
CA LEU A 70 15.77 1.37 9.96
C LEU A 70 14.90 1.03 8.74
N ILE A 71 15.33 0.10 7.90
CA ILE A 71 14.54 -0.38 6.76
C ILE A 71 13.24 -1.02 7.23
N VAL A 72 13.29 -1.85 8.29
CA VAL A 72 12.07 -2.47 8.86
C VAL A 72 11.14 -1.43 9.49
N ILE A 73 11.67 -0.43 10.19
CA ILE A 73 10.85 0.65 10.76
C ILE A 73 10.25 1.52 9.64
N ALA A 74 10.96 1.72 8.53
CA ALA A 74 10.45 2.51 7.41
C ALA A 74 9.15 1.94 6.83
N LEU A 75 8.91 0.62 6.92
CA LEU A 75 7.64 -0.02 6.55
C LEU A 75 6.44 0.65 7.25
N SER A 76 6.50 0.84 8.57
CA SER A 76 5.36 1.36 9.33
C SER A 76 5.12 2.84 9.03
N VAL A 77 6.20 3.61 8.91
CA VAL A 77 6.13 5.06 8.60
C VAL A 77 5.58 5.28 7.19
N THR A 78 6.14 4.59 6.19
CA THR A 78 5.69 4.73 4.79
C THR A 78 4.27 4.22 4.58
N GLY A 79 3.87 3.12 5.23
CA GLY A 79 2.50 2.61 5.17
C GLY A 79 1.48 3.58 5.78
N LEU A 80 1.81 4.18 6.93
CA LEU A 80 0.96 5.21 7.57
C LEU A 80 0.84 6.45 6.69
N LEU A 81 1.97 7.00 6.23
CA LEU A 81 1.97 8.20 5.38
C LEU A 81 1.24 7.96 4.06
N GLY A 82 1.44 6.80 3.43
CA GLY A 82 0.71 6.41 2.22
C GLY A 82 -0.80 6.37 2.45
N THR A 83 -1.25 5.77 3.56
CA THR A 83 -2.68 5.72 3.93
C THR A 83 -3.25 7.12 4.16
N VAL A 84 -2.53 8.00 4.88
CA VAL A 84 -2.97 9.38 5.12
C VAL A 84 -3.09 10.17 3.82
N LEU A 85 -2.08 10.08 2.94
CA LEU A 85 -2.10 10.76 1.64
C LEU A 85 -3.25 10.25 0.75
N LEU A 86 -3.51 8.94 0.77
CA LEU A 86 -4.63 8.35 0.06
C LEU A 86 -5.96 8.89 0.59
N TYR A 87 -6.16 8.93 1.92
CA TYR A 87 -7.38 9.48 2.50
C TYR A 87 -7.56 10.96 2.15
N MET A 88 -6.49 11.75 2.15
CA MET A 88 -6.54 13.14 1.70
C MET A 88 -6.95 13.24 0.22
N SER A 89 -6.44 12.37 -0.65
CA SER A 89 -6.83 12.31 -2.06
C SER A 89 -8.31 11.96 -2.23
N ILE A 90 -8.80 10.98 -1.46
CA ILE A 90 -10.21 10.56 -1.48
C ILE A 90 -11.12 11.70 -1.01
N VAL A 91 -10.78 12.37 0.11
CA VAL A 91 -11.54 13.53 0.61
C VAL A 91 -11.57 14.66 -0.44
N SER A 92 -10.45 14.90 -1.12
CA SER A 92 -10.35 15.99 -2.11
C SER A 92 -11.14 15.72 -3.39
N ARG A 93 -11.35 14.45 -3.76
CA ARG A 93 -12.09 14.07 -4.97
C ARG A 93 -13.08 12.94 -4.69
N ASN A 94 -12.64 11.69 -4.85
CA ASN A 94 -13.42 10.47 -4.55
C ASN A 94 -12.48 9.25 -4.61
N ALA A 95 -12.98 8.10 -4.12
CA ALA A 95 -12.23 6.84 -4.15
C ALA A 95 -11.80 6.40 -5.55
N THR A 96 -12.64 6.59 -6.57
CA THR A 96 -12.34 6.13 -7.92
C THR A 96 -11.12 6.84 -8.50
N LEU A 97 -11.11 8.18 -8.51
CA LEU A 97 -9.99 8.95 -9.04
C LEU A 97 -8.71 8.73 -8.22
N ALA A 98 -8.82 8.68 -6.89
CA ALA A 98 -7.67 8.40 -6.03
C ALA A 98 -7.04 7.04 -6.37
N SER A 99 -7.86 5.98 -6.46
CA SER A 99 -7.38 4.62 -6.75
C SER A 99 -6.78 4.47 -8.16
N LEU A 100 -7.33 5.17 -9.14
CA LEU A 100 -6.81 5.16 -10.52
C LEU A 100 -5.45 5.83 -10.63
N ILE A 101 -5.21 6.93 -9.91
CA ILE A 101 -3.90 7.58 -9.86
C ILE A 101 -2.92 6.72 -9.05
N GLU A 102 -3.38 6.16 -7.93
CA GLU A 102 -2.59 5.28 -7.06
C GLU A 102 -2.03 4.08 -7.81
N ILE A 103 -2.73 3.53 -8.82
CA ILE A 103 -2.27 2.39 -9.61
C ILE A 103 -0.95 2.62 -10.38
N SER A 104 -0.39 3.84 -10.34
CA SER A 104 0.99 4.12 -10.72
C SER A 104 2.05 3.53 -9.77
N TYR A 105 1.69 3.14 -8.55
CA TYR A 105 2.60 2.61 -7.54
C TYR A 105 3.47 1.42 -7.99
N PRO A 106 3.04 0.49 -8.87
CA PRO A 106 3.91 -0.60 -9.33
C PRO A 106 5.19 -0.12 -10.01
N VAL A 107 5.17 1.06 -10.65
CA VAL A 107 6.38 1.66 -11.23
C VAL A 107 7.34 2.11 -10.13
N PHE A 108 6.82 2.73 -9.08
CA PHE A 108 7.60 3.11 -7.91
C PHE A 108 8.11 1.88 -7.14
N VAL A 109 7.34 0.78 -7.08
CA VAL A 109 7.78 -0.49 -6.50
C VAL A 109 9.00 -1.01 -7.23
N VAL A 110 8.97 -1.11 -8.57
CA VAL A 110 10.14 -1.53 -9.36
C VAL A 110 11.35 -0.63 -9.08
N LEU A 111 11.15 0.69 -9.10
CA LEU A 111 12.21 1.67 -8.88
C LEU A 111 12.85 1.50 -7.49
N PHE A 112 12.04 1.48 -6.43
CA PHE A 112 12.56 1.39 -5.06
C PHE A 112 13.09 -0.01 -4.72
N SER A 113 12.51 -1.08 -5.26
CA SER A 113 13.09 -2.42 -5.13
C SER A 113 14.46 -2.52 -5.81
N TYR A 114 14.67 -1.85 -6.94
CA TYR A 114 15.98 -1.75 -7.56
C TYR A 114 16.94 -0.88 -6.74
N LEU A 115 16.53 0.32 -6.32
CA LEU A 115 17.40 1.26 -5.61
C LEU A 115 17.79 0.78 -4.20
N LEU A 116 16.84 0.25 -3.43
CA LEU A 116 17.04 -0.12 -2.03
C LEU A 116 17.62 -1.53 -1.87
N PHE A 117 17.22 -2.47 -2.72
CA PHE A 117 17.55 -3.89 -2.52
C PHE A 117 18.29 -4.55 -3.68
N ARG A 118 18.39 -3.88 -4.84
CA ARG A 118 19.02 -4.44 -6.06
C ARG A 118 18.41 -5.77 -6.52
N GLN A 119 17.14 -6.02 -6.17
CA GLN A 119 16.48 -7.32 -6.39
C GLN A 119 15.76 -7.45 -7.75
N VAL A 120 15.64 -6.37 -8.52
CA VAL A 120 14.86 -6.35 -9.76
C VAL A 120 15.76 -6.10 -10.97
N HIS A 121 15.63 -6.95 -11.99
CA HIS A 121 16.20 -6.69 -13.30
C HIS A 121 15.26 -5.76 -14.06
N ILE A 122 15.62 -4.48 -14.16
CA ILE A 122 14.91 -3.53 -15.01
C ILE A 122 15.18 -3.93 -16.46
N ASN A 123 14.16 -4.44 -17.13
CA ASN A 123 14.21 -4.83 -18.53
C ASN A 123 13.31 -3.91 -19.38
N PRO A 124 13.44 -3.94 -20.72
CA PRO A 124 12.66 -3.06 -21.58
C PRO A 124 11.14 -3.20 -21.43
N SER A 125 10.61 -4.39 -21.11
CA SER A 125 9.17 -4.59 -20.94
C SER A 125 8.64 -3.93 -19.66
N VAL A 126 9.40 -3.97 -18.57
CA VAL A 126 9.08 -3.25 -17.33
C VAL A 126 9.08 -1.74 -17.55
N VAL A 127 10.05 -1.23 -18.29
CA VAL A 127 10.11 0.21 -18.64
C VAL A 127 8.91 0.61 -19.50
N LEU A 128 8.63 -0.12 -20.59
CA LEU A 128 7.50 0.15 -21.47
C LEU A 128 6.16 0.06 -20.73
N GLY A 129 5.98 -0.98 -19.90
CA GLY A 129 4.80 -1.12 -19.05
C GLY A 129 4.64 0.07 -18.10
N GLY A 130 5.73 0.54 -17.48
CA GLY A 130 5.70 1.72 -16.61
C GLY A 130 5.32 3.00 -17.34
N VAL A 131 5.81 3.21 -18.57
CA VAL A 131 5.38 4.34 -19.42
C VAL A 131 3.89 4.28 -19.72
N LEU A 132 3.37 3.09 -20.06
CA LEU A 132 1.94 2.91 -20.33
C LEU A 132 1.07 3.15 -19.10
N VAL A 133 1.52 2.74 -17.91
CA VAL A 133 0.84 3.03 -16.65
C VAL A 133 0.74 4.54 -16.42
N PHE A 134 1.86 5.27 -16.56
CA PHE A 134 1.83 6.73 -16.40
C PHE A 134 1.02 7.44 -17.47
N ALA A 135 1.05 6.96 -18.72
CA ALA A 135 0.20 7.49 -19.79
C ALA A 135 -1.30 7.30 -19.45
N GLY A 136 -1.68 6.13 -18.93
CA GLY A 136 -3.03 5.86 -18.47
C GLY A 136 -3.45 6.80 -17.33
N VAL A 137 -2.58 6.99 -16.33
CA VAL A 137 -2.83 7.92 -15.22
C VAL A 137 -2.95 9.38 -15.71
N ALA A 138 -2.08 9.81 -16.62
CA ALA A 138 -2.13 11.16 -17.18
C ALA A 138 -3.44 11.42 -17.94
N LEU A 139 -3.90 10.47 -18.75
CA LEU A 139 -5.19 10.55 -19.45
C LEU A 139 -6.37 10.68 -18.47
N ILE A 140 -6.35 9.93 -17.38
CA ILE A 140 -7.38 9.98 -16.34
C ILE A 140 -7.38 11.35 -15.66
N ILE A 141 -6.21 11.86 -15.27
CA ILE A 141 -6.08 13.18 -14.64
C ILE A 141 -6.60 14.26 -15.59
N LEU A 142 -6.13 14.31 -16.85
CA LEU A 142 -6.50 15.37 -17.80
C LEU A 142 -8.01 15.42 -18.09
N ASN A 143 -8.70 14.28 -18.10
CA ASN A 143 -10.14 14.22 -18.35
C ASN A 143 -11.01 14.34 -17.10
N ASN A 144 -10.40 14.37 -15.90
CA ASN A 144 -11.12 14.42 -14.63
C ASN A 144 -10.53 15.46 -13.67
N SER A 145 -9.78 16.46 -14.17
CA SER A 145 -9.23 17.59 -13.40
C SER A 145 -10.22 18.75 -13.31
#